data_AF-A0A0N9X0I9-F1
#
_entry.id   AF-A0A0N9X0I9-F1
#
_cell.length_a   1.000
_cell.length_b   1.000
_cell.length_c   1.000
_cell.angle_alpha   90.00
_cell.angle_beta   90.00
_cell.angle_gamma   90.00
#
_symmetry.space_group_name_H-M   'P 1'
#
loop_
_entity.id
_entity.type
_entity.pdbx_description
1 polymer ?
#
loop_
_entity_poly.entity_id
_entity_poly.type
_entity_poly.pdbx_seq_one_letter_code
_entity_poly.pdbx_strand_id
1 'polypeptide(L)'
;MKQWMNMMAGLGLFMALPWAQGEEAPACIEVTVGGYKTPDYNCLSRQMGNDPQAAKAAQRAQDAMNVPVNERAPNSIGLATPAATGVRMGNTFGTSVKPQRPPTPADN
;
A
#
# COMPACT_ATOMS: atom_id res chain seq x y z
N MET A 1 -5.47 6.59 -41.50
CA MET A 1 -5.38 7.66 -40.47
C MET A 1 -6.07 7.37 -39.14
N LYS A 2 -6.93 6.34 -39.01
CA LYS A 2 -7.68 6.09 -37.75
C LYS A 2 -7.05 5.05 -36.81
N GLN A 3 -6.15 4.21 -37.32
CA GLN A 3 -5.42 3.22 -36.51
C GLN A 3 -4.26 3.82 -35.71
N TRP A 4 -3.72 4.96 -36.14
CA TRP A 4 -2.59 5.60 -35.45
C TRP A 4 -3.01 6.32 -34.16
N MET A 5 -4.27 6.76 -34.08
CA MET A 5 -4.82 7.43 -32.90
C MET A 5 -4.98 6.47 -31.70
N ASN A 6 -5.27 5.19 -31.98
CA ASN A 6 -5.47 4.19 -30.92
C ASN A 6 -4.14 3.71 -30.30
N MET A 7 -3.02 3.89 -31.00
CA MET A 7 -1.70 3.48 -30.51
C MET A 7 -1.09 4.51 -29.54
N MET A 8 -1.57 5.76 -29.57
CA MET A 8 -1.11 6.83 -28.67
C MET A 8 -1.87 6.87 -27.33
N ALA A 9 -3.07 6.29 -27.26
CA ALA A 9 -3.85 6.24 -26.02
C ALA A 9 -3.34 5.16 -25.03
N GLY A 10 -2.61 4.14 -25.51
CA GLY A 10 -2.04 3.10 -24.64
C GLY A 10 -0.73 3.50 -23.97
N LEU A 11 0.03 4.44 -24.56
CA LEU A 11 1.35 4.82 -24.07
C LEU A 11 1.31 5.76 -22.85
N GLY A 12 0.20 6.46 -22.63
CA GLY A 12 0.05 7.40 -21.50
C GLY A 12 -0.12 6.73 -20.14
N LEU A 13 -0.59 5.48 -20.09
CA LEU A 13 -0.91 4.80 -18.83
C LEU A 13 0.33 4.29 -18.08
N PHE A 14 1.48 4.13 -18.76
CA PHE A 14 2.72 3.69 -18.11
C PHE A 14 3.52 4.83 -17.46
N MET A 15 3.24 6.11 -17.78
CA MET A 15 3.96 7.25 -17.17
C MET A 15 3.43 7.67 -15.79
N ALA A 16 2.29 7.12 -15.34
CA ALA A 16 1.67 7.48 -14.06
C ALA A 16 2.02 6.53 -12.91
N LEU A 17 2.82 5.49 -13.16
CA LEU A 17 3.31 4.63 -12.09
C LEU A 17 4.40 5.40 -11.33
N PRO A 18 4.24 5.69 -10.03
CA PRO A 18 5.33 6.20 -9.24
C PRO A 18 6.44 5.16 -9.32
N TRP A 19 7.56 5.54 -9.94
CA TRP A 19 8.77 4.74 -9.92
C TRP A 19 9.13 4.53 -8.45
N ALA A 20 8.81 3.35 -7.91
CA ALA A 20 9.35 2.88 -6.66
C ALA A 20 10.83 2.63 -6.93
N GLN A 21 11.63 3.68 -6.80
CA GLN A 21 13.08 3.60 -6.79
C GLN A 21 13.46 2.88 -5.49
N GLY A 22 13.46 1.55 -5.53
CA GLY A 22 14.21 0.78 -4.55
C GLY A 22 15.66 1.11 -4.81
N GLU A 23 16.25 1.97 -3.97
CA GLU A 23 17.66 2.34 -4.08
C GLU A 23 18.48 1.04 -4.00
N GLU A 24 19.07 0.66 -5.12
CA GLU A 24 19.85 -0.57 -5.24
C GLU A 24 21.02 -0.46 -4.26
N ALA A 25 21.13 -1.43 -3.34
CA ALA A 25 22.11 -1.34 -2.27
C ALA A 25 23.51 -1.14 -2.88
N PRO A 26 24.29 -0.14 -2.44
CA PRO A 26 25.58 0.16 -3.04
C PRO A 26 26.49 -1.08 -2.99
N ALA A 27 27.16 -1.36 -4.10
CA ALA A 27 28.04 -2.52 -4.21
C ALA A 27 29.13 -2.46 -3.13
N CYS A 28 29.25 -3.53 -2.37
CA CYS A 28 30.27 -3.71 -1.36
C CYS A 28 31.62 -4.02 -2.00
N ILE A 29 32.61 -3.15 -1.77
CA ILE A 29 33.93 -3.24 -2.42
C ILE A 29 34.98 -3.60 -1.37
N GLU A 30 35.76 -4.64 -1.63
CA GLU A 30 36.92 -5.01 -0.81
C GLU A 30 38.20 -4.60 -1.56
N VAL A 31 39.04 -3.78 -0.93
CA VAL A 31 40.29 -3.31 -1.52
C VAL A 31 41.49 -3.98 -0.87
N THR A 32 42.52 -4.26 -1.67
CA THR A 32 43.79 -4.83 -1.19
C THR A 32 44.88 -3.77 -1.31
N VAL A 33 45.49 -3.37 -0.19
CA VAL A 33 46.59 -2.40 -0.16
C VAL A 33 47.83 -3.10 0.39
N GLY A 34 48.91 -3.13 -0.39
CA GLY A 34 50.17 -3.74 0.05
C GLY A 34 50.11 -5.24 0.36
N GLY A 35 49.16 -5.98 -0.23
CA GLY A 35 48.95 -7.42 0.04
C GLY A 35 47.99 -7.74 1.18
N TYR A 36 47.47 -6.72 1.88
CA TYR A 36 46.49 -6.90 2.96
C TYR A 36 45.09 -6.53 2.50
N LYS A 37 44.12 -7.39 2.81
CA LYS A 37 42.70 -7.14 2.60
C LYS A 37 42.22 -6.11 3.61
N THR A 38 41.61 -5.03 3.13
CA THR A 38 40.99 -4.00 3.98
C THR A 38 39.48 -4.09 3.79
N PRO A 39 38.74 -4.77 4.70
CA PRO A 39 37.30 -4.91 4.59
C PRO A 39 36.60 -3.58 4.91
N ASP A 40 35.54 -3.26 4.17
CA ASP A 40 34.64 -2.16 4.53
C ASP A 40 33.68 -2.65 5.64
N TYR A 41 33.91 -2.17 6.86
CA TYR A 41 33.11 -2.55 8.02
C TYR A 41 31.65 -2.08 7.93
N ASN A 42 31.35 -1.00 7.20
CA ASN A 42 29.97 -0.55 7.02
C ASN A 42 29.21 -1.54 6.14
N CYS A 43 29.81 -2.00 5.04
CA CYS A 43 29.22 -3.05 4.23
C CYS A 43 29.04 -4.34 5.02
N LEU A 44 30.07 -4.82 5.72
CA LEU A 44 29.98 -6.07 6.48
C LEU A 44 28.86 -6.00 7.53
N SER A 45 28.75 -4.87 8.22
CA SER A 45 27.66 -4.59 9.16
C SER A 45 26.27 -4.71 8.52
N ARG A 46 26.10 -4.12 7.32
CA ARG A 46 24.85 -4.20 6.54
C ARG A 46 24.55 -5.61 6.05
N GLN A 47 25.56 -6.38 5.62
CA GLN A 47 25.40 -7.78 5.22
C GLN A 47 24.97 -8.67 6.39
N MET A 48 25.38 -8.33 7.61
CA MET A 48 24.90 -8.96 8.85
C MET A 48 23.51 -8.46 9.29
N GLY A 49 22.85 -7.59 8.52
CA GLY A 49 21.51 -7.06 8.80
C GLY A 49 21.48 -5.83 9.73
N ASN A 50 22.62 -5.25 10.08
CA ASN A 50 22.70 -4.10 10.99
C ASN A 50 22.69 -2.76 10.22
N ASP A 51 21.84 -2.65 9.19
CA ASP A 51 21.65 -1.39 8.48
C ASP A 51 20.78 -0.44 9.32
N PRO A 52 21.32 0.68 9.83
CA PRO A 52 20.57 1.60 10.69
C PRO A 52 19.42 2.29 9.95
N GLN A 53 19.53 2.46 8.63
CA GLN A 53 18.45 3.04 7.83
C GLN A 53 17.30 2.05 7.67
N ALA A 54 17.62 0.79 7.39
CA ALA A 54 16.62 -0.28 7.33
C ALA A 54 15.89 -0.45 8.68
N ALA A 55 16.64 -0.44 9.79
CA ALA A 55 16.06 -0.50 11.13
C ALA A 55 15.12 0.69 11.42
N LYS A 56 15.54 1.92 11.06
CA LYS A 56 14.71 3.12 11.23
C LYS A 56 13.46 3.10 10.33
N ALA A 57 13.57 2.59 9.11
CA ALA A 57 12.43 2.42 8.22
C ALA A 57 11.44 1.38 8.77
N ALA A 58 11.92 0.26 9.29
CA ALA A 58 11.10 -0.76 9.93
C ALA A 58 10.37 -0.19 11.17
N GLN A 59 11.07 0.58 12.01
CA GLN A 59 10.45 1.25 13.15
C GLN A 59 9.32 2.19 12.71
N ARG A 60 9.56 3.05 11.73
CA ARG A 60 8.54 3.96 11.19
C ARG A 60 7.33 3.22 10.63
N ALA A 61 7.55 2.07 9.97
CA ALA A 61 6.46 1.23 9.47
C ALA A 61 5.64 0.64 10.63
N GLN A 62 6.29 0.18 11.71
CA GLN A 62 5.60 -0.29 12.91
C GLN A 62 4.82 0.82 13.62
N ASP A 63 5.40 2.02 13.72
CA ASP A 63 4.73 3.17 14.32
C ASP A 63 3.50 3.58 13.51
N ALA A 64 3.59 3.54 12.18
CA ALA A 64 2.46 3.82 11.29
C ALA A 64 1.32 2.80 11.41
N MET A 65 1.62 1.56 11.81
CA MET A 65 0.61 0.52 12.08
C MET A 65 -0.09 0.72 13.44
N ASN A 66 0.55 1.44 14.37
CA ASN A 66 0.03 1.72 15.70
C ASN A 66 -0.76 3.03 15.76
N VAL A 67 -1.77 3.16 14.89
CA VAL A 67 -2.66 4.34 14.91
C VAL A 67 -3.49 4.33 16.22
N PRO A 68 -3.54 5.44 16.97
CA PRO A 68 -4.43 5.59 18.14
C PRO A 68 -5.90 5.33 17.81
N VAL A 69 -6.66 4.72 18.74
CA VAL A 69 -8.05 4.29 18.48
C VAL A 69 -8.98 5.45 18.09
N ASN A 70 -8.76 6.63 18.64
CA ASN A 70 -9.49 7.87 18.31
C ASN A 70 -9.22 8.39 16.89
N GLU A 71 -8.09 8.00 16.28
CA GLU A 71 -7.70 8.40 14.92
C GLU A 71 -8.02 7.31 13.88
N ARG A 72 -8.39 6.11 14.35
CA ARG A 72 -8.77 5.01 13.45
C ARG A 72 -10.09 5.31 12.76
N ALA A 73 -10.15 4.98 11.48
CA ALA A 73 -11.38 5.10 10.71
C ALA A 73 -12.47 4.19 11.34
N PRO A 74 -13.73 4.63 11.49
CA PRO A 74 -14.77 3.87 12.19
C PRO A 74 -15.02 2.45 11.65
N ASN A 75 -14.85 2.26 10.33
CA ASN A 75 -14.94 0.95 9.68
C ASN A 75 -13.83 -0.02 10.09
N SER A 76 -12.64 0.48 10.49
CA SER A 76 -11.50 -0.34 10.90
C SER A 76 -11.61 -0.89 12.33
N ILE A 77 -12.47 -0.28 13.15
CA ILE A 77 -12.68 -0.63 14.57
C ILE A 77 -14.06 -1.23 14.83
N GLY A 78 -14.81 -1.58 13.78
CA GLY A 78 -16.11 -2.23 13.88
C GLY A 78 -17.25 -1.31 14.35
N LEU A 79 -17.06 0.01 14.30
CA LEU A 79 -18.13 0.96 14.59
C LEU A 79 -19.10 1.06 13.41
N ALA A 80 -20.35 1.42 13.72
CA ALA A 80 -21.37 1.63 12.70
C ALA A 80 -20.97 2.78 11.76
N THR A 81 -21.08 2.56 10.45
CA THR A 81 -20.84 3.58 9.44
C THR A 81 -22.06 3.78 8.55
N PRO A 82 -22.30 5.00 8.02
CA PRO A 82 -23.39 5.23 7.09
C PRO A 82 -23.34 4.31 5.87
N ALA A 83 -22.15 4.00 5.36
CA ALA A 83 -21.97 3.07 4.27
C ALA A 83 -22.41 1.64 4.64
N ALA A 84 -22.03 1.14 5.82
CA ALA A 84 -22.46 -0.18 6.29
C ALA A 84 -23.98 -0.26 6.52
N THR A 85 -24.57 0.81 7.06
CA THR A 85 -26.03 0.91 7.20
C THR A 85 -26.72 0.99 5.83
N GLY A 86 -26.14 1.71 4.87
CA GLY A 86 -26.61 1.75 3.48
C GLY A 86 -26.65 0.37 2.83
N VAL A 87 -25.62 -0.46 3.02
CA VAL A 87 -25.61 -1.85 2.53
C VAL A 87 -26.74 -2.68 3.14
N ARG A 88 -27.03 -2.50 4.44
CA ARG A 88 -28.11 -3.23 5.11
C ARG A 88 -29.50 -2.77 4.70
N MET A 89 -29.67 -1.48 4.44
CA MET A 89 -30.96 -0.88 4.12
C MET A 89 -31.27 -0.94 2.62
N GLY A 90 -30.25 -0.95 1.77
CA GLY A 90 -30.41 -0.88 0.32
C GLY A 90 -31.00 0.47 -0.10
N ASN A 91 -31.93 0.44 -1.06
CA ASN A 91 -32.59 1.64 -1.58
C ASN A 91 -33.46 2.39 -0.55
N THR A 92 -33.72 1.79 0.62
CA THR A 92 -34.51 2.41 1.70
C THR A 92 -33.67 3.18 2.71
N PHE A 93 -32.35 3.28 2.50
CA PHE A 93 -31.47 4.05 3.38
C PHE A 93 -31.88 5.53 3.42
N GLY A 94 -32.16 6.05 4.62
CA GLY A 94 -32.59 7.44 4.82
C GLY A 94 -34.08 7.72 4.56
N THR A 95 -34.85 6.74 4.06
CA THR A 95 -36.28 6.92 3.74
C THR A 95 -37.20 5.97 4.52
N SER A 96 -36.67 4.87 5.06
CA SER A 96 -37.43 3.89 5.85
C SER A 96 -36.62 3.39 7.05
N VAL A 97 -37.33 2.85 8.04
CA VAL A 97 -36.75 2.07 9.16
C VAL A 97 -36.62 0.57 8.83
N LYS A 98 -37.16 0.13 7.68
CA LYS A 98 -37.10 -1.27 7.24
C LYS A 98 -36.15 -1.43 6.05
N PRO A 99 -35.29 -2.47 6.05
CA PRO A 99 -34.48 -2.82 4.89
C PRO A 99 -35.30 -3.10 3.63
N GLN A 100 -34.70 -2.87 2.46
CA GLN A 100 -35.21 -3.35 1.20
C GLN A 100 -35.36 -4.87 1.23
N ARG A 101 -36.59 -5.36 1.02
CA ARG A 101 -36.86 -6.78 0.79
C ARG A 101 -37.26 -6.96 -0.68
N PRO A 102 -36.72 -7.95 -1.40
CA PRO A 102 -37.23 -8.31 -2.72
C PRO A 102 -38.74 -8.61 -2.63
N PRO A 103 -39.53 -8.22 -3.64
CA PRO A 103 -40.92 -8.63 -3.73
C PRO A 103 -41.00 -10.16 -3.78
N THR A 104 -42.01 -10.73 -3.15
CA THR A 104 -42.32 -12.16 -3.34
C THR A 104 -42.65 -12.38 -4.81
N PRO A 105 -42.08 -13.41 -5.46
CA PRO A 105 -42.48 -13.77 -6.82
C PRO A 105 -44.00 -13.92 -6.91
N ALA A 106 -44.60 -13.47 -8.00
CA ALA A 106 -46.02 -13.72 -8.24
C ALA A 106 -46.19 -15.22 -8.51
N ASP A 107 -46.99 -15.90 -7.67
CA ASP A 107 -47.49 -17.23 -7.97
C ASP A 107 -48.40 -17.11 -9.19
N ASN A 108 -47.98 -17.70 -10.32
CA ASN A 108 -48.79 -17.83 -11.53
C ASN A 108 -49.64 -19.09 -11.46
#